data_AF-A0A6B9Z1B5-F1
#
_entry.id   AF-A0A6B9Z1B5-F1
#
_cell.length_a   1.000
_cell.length_b   1.000
_cell.length_c   1.000
_cell.angle_alpha   90.00
_cell.angle_beta   90.00
_cell.angle_gamma   90.00
#
_symmetry.space_group_name_H-M   'P 1'
#
loop_
_entity.id
_entity.type
_entity.pdbx_description
1 polymer ?
#
loop_
_entity_poly.entity_id
_entity_poly.type
_entity_poly.pdbx_seq_one_letter_code
_entity_poly.pdbx_strand_id
1 'polypeptide(L)'
;MIKIKEGYVMTASEKAEYDRMNALPRKTSGRVDYYYKPQTKYPPRIYVFMHAELWRDRNRRPMGLHTAFPFLSRTMNREEIEYHHFNRRLCYHQYEDWDKLLYAEQREADELDKENPGTGAAFLNKLLSFRQHYSLGSATLPRPIPKP
;
A
#
# COMPACT_ATOMS: atom_id res chain seq x y z
N MET A 1 -19.14 10.23 -4.92
CA MET A 1 -19.43 10.91 -6.21
C MET A 1 -18.13 11.55 -6.65
N ILE A 2 -17.52 11.10 -7.75
CA ILE A 2 -16.23 11.65 -8.21
C ILE A 2 -16.46 13.11 -8.61
N LYS A 3 -15.78 14.05 -7.93
CA LYS A 3 -15.77 15.46 -8.33
C LYS A 3 -14.84 15.59 -9.55
N ILE A 4 -15.42 15.63 -10.74
CA ILE A 4 -14.71 16.00 -11.97
C ILE A 4 -14.31 17.49 -11.80
N LYS A 5 -13.07 17.84 -12.15
CA LYS A 5 -12.61 19.24 -12.12
C LYS A 5 -13.58 20.12 -12.91
N GLU A 6 -13.95 21.26 -12.35
CA GLU A 6 -14.77 22.25 -13.03
C GLU A 6 -14.15 22.60 -14.40
N GLY A 7 -14.95 22.47 -15.47
CA GLY A 7 -14.52 22.71 -16.85
C GLY A 7 -13.87 21.53 -17.58
N TYR A 8 -13.65 20.38 -16.94
CA TYR A 8 -13.16 19.18 -17.66
C TYR A 8 -14.29 18.51 -18.44
N VAL A 9 -14.17 18.52 -19.77
CA VAL A 9 -15.08 17.79 -20.66
C VAL A 9 -14.46 16.44 -20.99
N MET A 10 -15.06 15.36 -20.48
CA MET A 10 -14.66 14.00 -20.84
C MET A 10 -14.89 13.75 -22.34
N THR A 11 -13.95 13.10 -22.99
CA THR A 11 -14.16 12.53 -24.32
C THR A 11 -15.25 11.45 -24.27
N ALA A 12 -15.86 11.13 -25.42
CA ALA A 12 -16.88 10.08 -25.50
C ALA A 12 -16.38 8.72 -24.97
N SER A 13 -15.10 8.39 -25.23
CA SER A 13 -14.46 7.16 -24.75
C SER A 13 -14.25 7.16 -23.23
N GLU A 14 -13.81 8.28 -22.65
CA GLU A 14 -13.66 8.42 -21.19
C GLU A 14 -15.00 8.35 -20.47
N LYS A 15 -16.04 8.99 -21.03
CA LYS A 15 -17.39 8.93 -20.50
C LYS A 15 -17.94 7.49 -20.54
N ALA A 16 -17.79 6.79 -21.67
CA ALA A 16 -18.23 5.40 -21.77
C ALA A 16 -17.51 4.47 -20.77
N GLU A 17 -16.22 4.69 -20.56
CA GLU A 17 -15.44 3.93 -19.59
C GLU A 17 -15.84 4.27 -18.14
N TYR A 18 -16.05 5.55 -17.83
CA TYR A 18 -16.56 6.01 -16.55
C TYR A 18 -17.93 5.40 -16.26
N ASP A 19 -18.88 5.49 -17.20
CA ASP A 19 -20.24 4.98 -17.05
C ASP A 19 -20.23 3.46 -16.85
N ARG A 20 -19.44 2.72 -17.64
CA ARG A 20 -19.26 1.27 -17.48
C ARG A 20 -18.72 0.92 -16.10
N MET A 21 -17.74 1.67 -15.60
CA MET A 21 -17.15 1.40 -14.28
C MET A 21 -18.07 1.81 -13.14
N ASN A 22 -18.77 2.93 -13.27
CA ASN A 22 -19.69 3.42 -12.25
C ASN A 22 -20.93 2.52 -12.11
N ALA A 23 -21.27 1.76 -13.16
CA ALA A 23 -22.30 0.72 -13.09
C ALA A 23 -21.87 -0.52 -12.28
N LEU A 24 -20.58 -0.69 -12.01
CA LEU A 24 -20.11 -1.82 -11.19
C LEU A 24 -20.45 -1.60 -9.71
N PRO A 25 -20.76 -2.67 -8.95
CA PRO A 25 -20.94 -2.56 -7.52
C PRO A 25 -19.71 -1.96 -6.84
N ARG A 26 -19.93 -0.95 -5.98
CA ARG A 26 -18.85 -0.34 -5.19
C ARG A 26 -18.33 -1.34 -4.17
N LYS A 27 -17.01 -1.43 -4.06
CA LYS A 27 -16.37 -2.16 -2.95
C LYS A 27 -16.69 -1.42 -1.67
N THR A 28 -17.05 -2.16 -0.62
CA THR A 28 -17.33 -1.62 0.71
C THR A 28 -16.27 -1.99 1.74
N SER A 29 -15.35 -2.86 1.35
CA SER A 29 -14.23 -3.29 2.16
C SER A 29 -12.99 -3.51 1.29
N GLY A 30 -11.84 -3.46 1.94
CA GLY A 30 -10.54 -3.74 1.34
C GLY A 30 -9.51 -3.97 2.42
N ARG A 31 -8.46 -4.72 2.09
CA ARG A 31 -7.33 -4.97 2.99
C ARG A 31 -6.06 -4.37 2.40
N VAL A 32 -5.24 -3.78 3.26
CA VAL A 32 -3.87 -3.40 2.96
C VAL A 32 -2.93 -4.39 3.62
N ASP A 33 -2.00 -4.96 2.86
CA ASP A 33 -0.98 -5.87 3.36
C ASP A 33 0.43 -5.29 3.13
N TYR A 34 1.29 -5.41 4.15
CA TYR A 34 2.66 -4.90 4.14
C TYR A 34 3.66 -6.05 4.05
N TYR A 35 4.48 -6.05 3.00
CA TYR A 35 5.49 -7.07 2.77
C TYR A 35 6.89 -6.45 2.81
N TYR A 36 7.76 -7.00 3.64
CA TYR A 36 9.18 -6.64 3.60
C TYR A 36 9.90 -7.48 2.55
N LYS A 37 10.61 -6.81 1.65
CA LYS A 37 11.55 -7.45 0.73
C LYS A 37 12.98 -7.07 1.15
N PRO A 38 13.80 -8.05 1.60
CA PRO A 38 15.18 -7.78 1.97
C PRO A 38 16.01 -7.37 0.76
N GLN A 39 17.21 -6.85 1.03
CA GLN A 39 18.15 -6.44 0.00
C GLN A 39 18.49 -7.63 -0.93
N THR A 40 18.51 -7.35 -2.22
CA THR A 40 18.96 -8.29 -3.26
C THR A 40 19.93 -7.55 -4.17
N LYS A 41 19.72 -7.57 -5.49
CA LYS A 41 20.36 -6.63 -6.43
C LYS A 41 19.93 -5.18 -6.16
N TYR A 42 18.77 -4.99 -5.55
CA TYR A 42 18.20 -3.67 -5.28
C TYR A 42 18.02 -3.45 -3.77
N PRO A 43 17.88 -2.17 -3.31
CA PRO A 43 17.70 -1.84 -1.90
C PRO A 43 16.51 -2.57 -1.26
N PRO A 44 16.56 -2.84 0.05
CA PRO A 44 15.43 -3.38 0.79
C PRO A 44 14.26 -2.40 0.71
N ARG A 45 13.03 -2.94 0.67
CA ARG A 45 11.81 -2.12 0.58
C ARG A 45 10.62 -2.77 1.23
N ILE A 46 9.68 -1.96 1.66
CA ILE A 46 8.34 -2.40 2.05
C ILE A 46 7.39 -2.16 0.87
N TYR A 47 6.69 -3.21 0.50
CA TYR A 47 5.56 -3.15 -0.44
C TYR A 47 4.26 -3.02 0.34
N VAL A 48 3.42 -2.07 -0.05
CA VAL A 48 2.09 -1.85 0.54
C VAL A 48 1.05 -2.16 -0.52
N PHE A 49 0.33 -3.26 -0.36
CA PHE A 49 -0.60 -3.76 -1.37
C PHE A 49 -2.02 -3.33 -1.05
N MET A 50 -2.63 -2.56 -1.95
CA MET A 50 -4.02 -2.14 -1.85
C MET A 50 -4.93 -3.24 -2.41
N HIS A 51 -6.07 -3.46 -1.77
CA HIS A 51 -6.92 -4.62 -2.04
C HIS A 51 -6.10 -5.92 -2.08
N ALA A 52 -5.31 -6.15 -1.03
CA ALA A 52 -4.38 -7.24 -0.90
C ALA A 52 -5.01 -8.63 -1.12
N GLU A 53 -6.31 -8.77 -0.85
CA GLU A 53 -7.09 -9.99 -1.14
C GLU A 53 -7.07 -10.40 -2.63
N LEU A 54 -6.76 -9.47 -3.54
CA LEU A 54 -6.68 -9.71 -4.98
C LEU A 54 -5.27 -10.13 -5.44
N TRP A 55 -4.25 -9.97 -4.58
CA TRP A 55 -2.85 -10.22 -4.89
C TRP A 55 -2.45 -11.70 -4.71
N ARG A 56 -2.88 -12.54 -5.65
CA ARG A 56 -2.48 -13.97 -5.70
C ARG A 56 -0.97 -14.14 -5.89
N ASP A 57 -0.42 -15.28 -5.46
CA ASP A 57 1.02 -15.62 -5.53
C ASP A 57 1.65 -15.41 -6.89
N ARG A 58 0.93 -15.74 -7.97
CA ARG A 58 1.38 -15.52 -9.36
C ARG A 58 1.79 -14.07 -9.61
N ASN A 59 1.08 -13.12 -9.02
CA ASN A 59 1.33 -11.69 -9.20
C ASN A 59 2.47 -11.20 -8.30
N ARG A 60 2.71 -11.89 -7.17
CA ARG A 60 3.80 -11.60 -6.22
C ARG A 60 5.15 -12.15 -6.68
N ARG A 61 5.14 -13.22 -7.47
CA ARG A 61 6.35 -13.91 -7.93
C ARG A 61 7.33 -13.02 -8.72
N PRO A 62 6.91 -12.20 -9.70
CA PRO A 62 7.81 -11.28 -10.39
C PRO A 62 8.47 -10.26 -9.46
N MET A 63 7.84 -9.95 -8.33
CA MET A 63 8.38 -9.05 -7.31
C MET A 63 9.30 -9.74 -6.30
N GLY A 64 9.50 -11.07 -6.42
CA GLY A 64 10.29 -11.84 -5.46
C GLY A 64 9.60 -12.06 -4.12
N LEU A 65 8.26 -11.93 -4.08
CA LEU A 65 7.45 -12.01 -2.85
C LEU A 65 6.57 -13.28 -2.78
N HIS A 66 6.84 -14.29 -3.63
CA HIS A 66 5.98 -15.48 -3.72
C HIS A 66 5.91 -16.32 -2.43
N THR A 67 6.94 -16.29 -1.58
CA THR A 67 6.96 -16.94 -0.26
C THR A 67 6.89 -15.94 0.90
N ALA A 68 6.76 -14.65 0.60
CA ALA A 68 6.69 -13.62 1.63
C ALA A 68 5.28 -13.60 2.23
N PHE A 69 5.22 -13.50 3.55
CA PHE A 69 3.98 -13.27 4.29
C PHE A 69 3.90 -11.79 4.68
N PRO A 70 2.69 -11.21 4.75
CA PRO A 70 2.56 -9.85 5.23
C PRO A 70 2.95 -9.80 6.71
N PHE A 71 3.82 -8.88 7.08
CA PHE A 71 4.21 -8.71 8.48
C PHE A 71 3.16 -7.88 9.25
N LEU A 72 2.37 -7.10 8.52
CA LEU A 72 1.28 -6.30 9.04
C LEU A 72 0.17 -6.26 7.98
N SER A 73 -1.07 -6.16 8.45
CA SER A 73 -2.24 -5.89 7.63
C SER A 73 -3.16 -4.93 8.36
N ARG A 74 -3.91 -4.12 7.60
CA ARG A 74 -5.01 -3.29 8.10
C ARG A 74 -6.18 -3.29 7.13
N THR A 75 -7.33 -2.84 7.61
CA THR A 75 -8.45 -2.49 6.72
C THR A 75 -8.12 -1.19 5.98
N MET A 76 -8.62 -1.09 4.75
CA MET A 76 -8.64 0.18 4.02
C MET A 76 -9.71 1.10 4.61
N ASN A 77 -9.44 2.40 4.68
CA ASN A 77 -10.48 3.39 4.93
C ASN A 77 -11.33 3.62 3.66
N ARG A 78 -12.44 4.33 3.81
CA ARG A 78 -13.40 4.57 2.73
C ARG A 78 -12.81 5.39 1.58
N GLU A 79 -11.92 6.35 1.86
CA GLU A 79 -11.25 7.15 0.85
C GLU A 79 -10.28 6.31 0.01
N GLU A 80 -9.52 5.41 0.64
CA GLU A 80 -8.67 4.43 -0.06
C GLU A 80 -9.52 3.50 -0.92
N ILE A 81 -10.65 3.00 -0.39
CA ILE A 81 -11.55 2.11 -1.13
C ILE A 81 -12.11 2.85 -2.36
N GLU A 82 -12.52 4.10 -2.22
CA GLU A 82 -13.02 4.92 -3.33
C GLU A 82 -11.92 5.20 -4.37
N TYR A 83 -10.73 5.58 -3.91
CA TYR A 83 -9.60 5.89 -4.77
C TYR A 83 -9.15 4.66 -5.58
N HIS A 84 -9.13 3.48 -4.95
CA HIS A 84 -8.76 2.23 -5.60
C HIS A 84 -9.94 1.50 -6.25
N HIS A 85 -11.17 1.98 -6.10
CA HIS A 85 -12.38 1.34 -6.64
C HIS A 85 -12.29 1.14 -8.16
N PHE A 86 -11.79 2.15 -8.87
CA PHE A 86 -11.70 2.14 -10.33
C PHE A 86 -10.42 1.50 -10.85
N ASN A 87 -9.51 1.08 -9.96
CA ASN A 87 -8.24 0.53 -10.38
C ASN A 87 -8.38 -0.93 -10.79
N ARG A 88 -8.39 -1.19 -12.10
CA ARG A 88 -8.46 -2.55 -12.67
C ARG A 88 -7.13 -3.30 -12.60
N ARG A 89 -6.06 -2.61 -12.24
CA ARG A 89 -4.73 -3.20 -12.07
C ARG A 89 -4.45 -3.35 -10.58
N LEU A 90 -3.71 -4.41 -10.27
CA LEU A 90 -3.20 -4.64 -8.93
C LEU A 90 -2.32 -3.45 -8.53
N CYS A 91 -2.72 -2.75 -7.47
CA CYS A 91 -2.12 -1.49 -7.05
C CYS A 91 -1.28 -1.70 -5.78
N TYR A 92 -0.09 -1.12 -5.78
CA TYR A 92 0.83 -1.17 -4.65
C TYR A 92 1.73 0.05 -4.61
N HIS A 93 2.20 0.37 -3.40
CA HIS A 93 3.25 1.34 -3.15
C HIS A 93 4.54 0.64 -2.72
N GLN A 94 5.67 1.31 -2.90
CA GLN A 94 7.00 0.83 -2.50
C GLN A 94 7.69 1.92 -1.70
N TYR A 95 8.23 1.55 -0.54
CA TYR A 95 8.98 2.46 0.31
C TYR A 95 10.35 1.87 0.64
N GLU A 96 11.39 2.66 0.39
CA GLU A 96 12.78 2.35 0.74
C GLU A 96 13.23 3.12 1.99
N ASP A 97 12.31 3.86 2.62
CA ASP A 97 12.54 4.77 3.74
C ASP A 97 11.34 4.69 4.70
N TRP A 98 11.64 4.47 5.98
CA TRP A 98 10.65 4.36 7.04
C TRP A 98 9.90 5.67 7.28
N ASP A 99 10.57 6.81 7.23
CA ASP A 99 9.95 8.08 7.57
C ASP A 99 8.96 8.49 6.46
N LYS A 100 9.25 8.14 5.20
CA LYS A 100 8.29 8.30 4.09
C LYS A 100 7.09 7.37 4.22
N LEU A 101 7.31 6.12 4.61
CA LEU A 101 6.23 5.17 4.86
C LEU A 101 5.33 5.67 5.99
N LEU A 102 5.91 6.04 7.14
CA LEU A 102 5.18 6.53 8.30
C LEU A 102 4.41 7.81 8.00
N TYR A 103 5.01 8.74 7.24
CA TYR A 103 4.33 9.96 6.81
C TYR A 103 3.09 9.66 5.96
N ALA A 104 3.20 8.76 4.99
CA ALA A 104 2.06 8.36 4.16
C ALA A 104 0.97 7.67 5.00
N GLU A 105 1.36 6.75 5.87
CA GLU A 105 0.44 5.96 6.69
C GLU A 105 -0.20 6.75 7.83
N GLN A 106 0.40 7.86 8.27
CA GLN A 106 -0.22 8.76 9.26
C GLN A 106 -1.55 9.29 8.76
N ARG A 107 -1.61 9.74 7.49
CA ARG A 107 -2.84 10.23 6.89
C ARG A 107 -3.92 9.14 6.85
N GLU A 108 -3.54 7.93 6.42
CA GLU A 108 -4.50 6.82 6.31
C GLU A 108 -5.00 6.35 7.68
N ALA A 109 -4.14 6.41 8.70
CA ALA A 109 -4.51 6.16 10.09
C ALA A 109 -5.47 7.22 10.64
N ASP A 110 -5.25 8.51 10.34
CA ASP A 110 -6.14 9.58 10.77
C ASP A 110 -7.55 9.42 10.15
N GLU A 111 -7.64 9.03 8.87
CA GLU A 111 -8.93 8.71 8.25
C GLU A 111 -9.58 7.46 8.86
N LEU A 112 -8.81 6.41 9.15
CA LEU A 112 -9.32 5.23 9.86
C LEU A 112 -9.87 5.57 11.24
N ASP A 113 -9.23 6.47 11.98
CA ASP A 113 -9.70 6.89 13.30
C ASP A 113 -10.98 7.74 13.26
N LYS A 114 -11.26 8.43 12.14
CA LYS A 114 -12.57 9.09 11.94
C LYS A 114 -13.69 8.07 11.74
N GLU A 115 -13.39 6.94 11.11
CA GLU A 115 -14.36 5.87 10.86
C GLU A 115 -14.55 4.96 12.09
N ASN A 116 -13.45 4.56 12.72
CA ASN A 116 -13.45 3.71 13.91
C ASN A 116 -12.35 4.16 14.89
N PRO A 117 -12.70 4.99 15.89
CA PRO A 117 -11.73 5.62 16.79
C PRO A 117 -10.74 4.65 17.45
N GLY A 118 -9.45 4.97 17.35
CA GLY A 118 -8.34 4.23 17.94
C GLY A 118 -7.75 3.13 17.04
N THR A 119 -8.40 2.80 15.91
CA THR A 119 -7.92 1.79 14.96
C THR A 119 -6.65 2.24 14.24
N GLY A 120 -6.63 3.49 13.77
CA GLY A 120 -5.50 4.13 13.10
C GLY A 120 -4.29 4.27 14.02
N ALA A 121 -4.49 4.85 15.21
CA ALA A 121 -3.44 4.95 16.23
C ALA A 121 -2.86 3.57 16.62
N ALA A 122 -3.71 2.56 16.82
CA ALA A 122 -3.25 1.20 17.11
C ALA A 122 -2.46 0.59 15.94
N PHE A 123 -2.87 0.85 14.70
CA PHE A 123 -2.13 0.44 13.51
C PHE A 123 -0.75 1.11 13.43
N LEU A 124 -0.65 2.43 13.60
CA LEU A 124 0.63 3.14 13.55
C LEU A 124 1.60 2.66 14.62
N ASN A 125 1.11 2.43 15.85
CA ASN A 125 1.94 1.90 16.92
C ASN A 125 2.50 0.51 16.57
N LYS A 126 1.70 -0.35 15.92
CA LYS A 126 2.18 -1.64 15.41
C LYS A 126 3.16 -1.44 14.25
N LEU A 127 2.90 -0.53 13.32
CA LEU A 127 3.81 -0.27 12.20
C LEU A 127 5.17 0.22 12.69
N LEU A 128 5.19 1.11 13.68
CA LEU A 128 6.40 1.61 14.32
C LEU A 128 7.21 0.51 15.00
N SER A 129 6.57 -0.47 15.65
CA SER A 129 7.30 -1.56 16.30
C SER A 129 8.08 -2.42 15.29
N PHE A 130 7.61 -2.52 14.05
CA PHE A 130 8.33 -3.22 12.97
C PHE A 130 9.58 -2.49 12.44
N ARG A 131 9.75 -1.20 12.77
CA ARG A 131 10.95 -0.43 12.36
C ARG A 131 12.24 -1.06 12.88
N GLN A 132 12.20 -1.73 14.03
CA GLN A 132 13.36 -2.42 14.61
C GLN A 132 13.67 -3.76 13.93
N HIS A 133 12.70 -4.33 13.21
CA HIS A 133 12.82 -5.66 12.60
C HIS A 133 13.19 -5.62 11.11
N TYR A 134 12.85 -4.53 10.41
CA TYR A 134 13.10 -4.39 8.98
C TYR A 134 13.95 -3.17 8.68
N SER A 135 15.16 -3.40 8.19
CA SER A 135 16.08 -2.34 7.80
C SER A 135 15.67 -1.77 6.43
N LEU A 136 15.28 -0.50 6.43
CA LEU A 136 15.11 0.32 5.23
C LEU A 136 16.15 1.45 5.23
N GLY A 137 16.47 1.99 4.06
CA GLY A 137 17.55 2.94 3.86
C GLY A 137 18.90 2.26 3.61
N SER A 138 19.83 3.03 3.04
CA SER A 138 21.20 2.56 2.77
C SER A 138 22.01 2.47 4.06
N ALA A 139 21.68 1.52 4.93
CA ALA A 139 22.70 0.96 5.80
C ALA A 139 23.59 0.08 4.92
N THR A 140 24.58 0.68 4.27
CA THR A 140 25.83 -0.04 3.98
C THR A 140 26.34 -0.54 5.32
N LEU A 141 25.92 -1.73 5.73
CA LEU A 141 26.63 -2.48 6.74
C LEU A 141 28.04 -2.66 6.18
N PRO A 142 29.09 -2.15 6.83
CA PRO A 142 30.44 -2.51 6.44
C PRO A 142 30.49 -4.03 6.50
N ARG A 143 30.86 -4.69 5.40
CA ARG A 143 31.22 -6.10 5.46
C ARG A 143 32.29 -6.20 6.55
N PRO A 144 32.14 -7.04 7.57
CA PRO A 144 33.21 -7.27 8.52
C PRO A 144 34.44 -7.68 7.70
N ILE A 145 35.50 -6.90 7.78
CA ILE A 145 36.81 -7.28 7.25
C ILE A 145 37.20 -8.53 8.04
N PRO A 146 37.41 -9.70 7.39
CA PRO A 146 37.97 -10.82 8.12
C PRO A 146 39.37 -10.43 8.57
N LYS A 147 39.60 -10.49 9.89
CA LYS A 147 40.94 -10.48 10.50
C LYS A 147 41.15 -11.83 11.19
N PRO A 148 42.37 -12.36 11.27
CA PRO A 148 43.51 -12.31 10.33
C PRO A 148 43.54 -13.54 9.42
#